data_AF-A0A7N5KKG2-F1
#
_entry.id   AF-A0A7N5KKG2-F1
#
_cell.length_a   1.000
_cell.length_b   1.000
_cell.length_c   1.000
_cell.angle_alpha   90.00
_cell.angle_beta   90.00
_cell.angle_gamma   90.00
#
_symmetry.space_group_name_H-M   'P 1'
#
loop_
_entity.id
_entity.type
_entity.pdbx_description
1 polymer ?
#
loop_
_entity_poly.entity_id
_entity_poly.type
_entity_poly.pdbx_seq_one_letter_code
_entity_poly.pdbx_strand_id
1 'polypeptide(L)'
;MRRAPRPTFPCGGSECLQRTWEKAYQAHRRKVQDAQPLVDARAPRSLSHLHLKLKKLKLEGERLAIIDRDNRLLLEKLSCILRTRGQTESRNNCTQKRN
;
A
#
# COMPACT_ATOMS: atom_id res chain seq x y z
N MET A 1 -20.66 24.68 -26.04
CA MET A 1 -21.37 23.39 -26.20
C MET A 1 -22.16 23.42 -27.51
N ARG A 2 -21.81 22.64 -28.53
CA ARG A 2 -22.59 22.60 -29.79
C ARG A 2 -23.87 21.81 -29.57
N ARG A 3 -25.03 22.42 -29.87
CA ARG A 3 -26.33 21.73 -29.85
C ARG A 3 -26.32 20.63 -30.91
N ALA A 4 -26.78 19.43 -30.55
CA ALA A 4 -26.98 18.37 -31.52
C ALA A 4 -28.00 18.81 -32.59
N PRO A 5 -27.81 18.45 -33.87
CA PRO A 5 -28.75 18.78 -34.94
C PRO A 5 -30.14 18.22 -34.62
N ARG A 6 -31.19 19.02 -34.81
CA ARG A 6 -32.57 18.54 -34.72
C ARG A 6 -32.94 17.88 -36.05
N PRO A 7 -33.46 16.65 -36.06
CA PRO A 7 -33.98 16.05 -37.29
C PRO A 7 -35.18 16.85 -37.79
N THR A 8 -35.16 17.26 -39.05
CA THR A 8 -36.28 17.90 -39.73
C THR A 8 -37.23 16.84 -40.30
N PHE A 9 -38.47 16.80 -39.80
CA PHE A 9 -39.51 15.90 -40.30
C PHE A 9 -40.50 16.66 -41.19
N PRO A 10 -40.86 16.14 -42.38
CA PRO A 10 -41.82 16.79 -43.27
C PRO A 10 -43.24 16.75 -42.68
N CYS A 11 -44.01 17.83 -42.90
CA CYS A 11 -45.32 18.06 -42.28
C CYS A 11 -46.41 17.11 -42.81
N GLY A 12 -47.12 16.46 -41.89
CA GLY A 12 -48.29 15.60 -42.14
C GLY A 12 -48.17 14.26 -41.42
N GLY A 13 -48.63 14.17 -40.16
CA GLY A 13 -48.46 13.00 -39.30
C GLY A 13 -47.19 13.00 -38.43
N SER A 14 -46.53 14.15 -38.33
CA SER A 14 -45.17 14.31 -37.77
C SER A 14 -45.07 14.29 -36.24
N GLU A 15 -46.12 14.65 -35.50
CA GLU A 15 -46.02 14.76 -34.03
C GLU A 15 -45.88 13.41 -33.32
N CYS A 16 -46.64 12.41 -33.74
CA CYS A 16 -46.54 11.06 -33.17
C CYS A 16 -45.18 10.43 -33.53
N LEU A 17 -44.72 10.62 -34.77
CA LEU A 17 -43.40 10.18 -35.23
C LEU A 17 -42.27 10.89 -34.46
N GLN A 18 -42.35 12.20 -34.28
CA GLN A 18 -41.38 12.96 -33.50
C GLN A 18 -41.35 12.51 -32.04
N ARG A 19 -42.51 12.28 -31.41
CA ARG A 19 -42.58 11.75 -30.03
C ARG A 19 -42.00 10.34 -29.92
N THR A 20 -42.21 9.48 -30.91
CA THR A 20 -41.59 8.13 -30.92
C THR A 20 -40.08 8.21 -31.08
N TRP A 21 -39.58 9.09 -31.93
CA TRP A 21 -38.15 9.32 -32.12
C TRP A 21 -37.50 9.89 -30.86
N GLU A 22 -38.11 10.90 -30.23
CA GLU A 22 -37.63 11.49 -28.98
C GLU A 22 -37.54 10.43 -27.86
N LYS A 23 -38.57 9.58 -27.73
CA LYS A 23 -38.58 8.46 -26.78
C LYS A 23 -37.47 7.44 -27.07
N ALA A 24 -37.30 7.05 -28.33
CA ALA A 24 -36.25 6.12 -28.74
C ALA A 24 -34.85 6.69 -28.48
N TYR A 25 -34.67 7.99 -28.76
CA TYR A 25 -33.43 8.71 -28.50
C TYR A 25 -33.11 8.76 -27.00
N GLN A 26 -34.09 9.11 -26.15
CA GLN A 26 -33.90 9.11 -24.71
C GLN A 26 -33.61 7.71 -24.17
N ALA A 27 -34.30 6.67 -24.66
CA ALA A 27 -34.03 5.28 -24.27
C ALA A 27 -32.61 4.84 -24.67
N HIS A 28 -32.16 5.20 -25.88
CA HIS A 28 -30.79 4.97 -26.32
C HIS A 28 -29.78 5.69 -25.43
N ARG A 29 -30.00 6.97 -25.11
CA ARG A 29 -29.11 7.74 -24.24
C ARG A 29 -29.00 7.12 -22.84
N ARG A 30 -30.10 6.63 -22.27
CA ARG A 30 -30.08 5.87 -21.01
C ARG A 30 -29.24 4.60 -21.12
N LYS A 31 -29.47 3.79 -22.17
CA LYS A 31 -28.66 2.57 -22.41
C LYS A 31 -27.16 2.86 -22.57
N VAL A 32 -26.81 3.95 -23.25
CA VAL A 32 -25.41 4.37 -23.40
C VAL A 32 -24.82 4.83 -22.08
N GLN A 33 -25.59 5.55 -21.27
CA GLN A 33 -25.15 6.03 -19.95
C GLN A 33 -24.99 4.88 -18.94
N ASP A 34 -25.90 3.91 -18.98
CA ASP A 34 -25.92 2.76 -18.07
C ASP A 34 -24.98 1.63 -18.52
N ALA A 35 -24.43 1.72 -19.73
CA ALA A 35 -23.52 0.74 -20.29
C ALA A 35 -22.29 0.54 -19.37
N GLN A 36 -22.17 -0.66 -18.81
CA GLN A 36 -21.00 -1.04 -18.02
C GLN A 36 -19.84 -1.46 -18.95
N PRO A 37 -18.59 -1.16 -18.57
CA PRO A 37 -17.44 -1.65 -19.31
C PRO A 37 -17.38 -3.18 -19.27
N LEU A 38 -17.07 -3.81 -20.40
CA LEU A 38 -16.96 -5.28 -20.52
C LEU A 38 -15.79 -5.85 -19.71
N VAL A 39 -14.74 -5.04 -19.52
CA VAL A 39 -13.51 -5.43 -18.83
C VAL A 39 -13.32 -4.53 -17.61
N ASP A 40 -12.89 -5.13 -16.51
CA ASP A 40 -12.48 -4.36 -15.33
C ASP A 40 -11.21 -3.57 -15.65
N ALA A 41 -11.35 -2.24 -15.73
CA ALA A 41 -10.25 -1.31 -15.92
C ALA A 41 -9.76 -0.70 -14.59
N ARG A 42 -10.22 -1.22 -13.44
CA ARG A 42 -9.78 -0.72 -12.13
C ARG A 42 -8.33 -1.06 -11.89
N ALA A 43 -7.64 -0.18 -11.15
CA ALA A 43 -6.29 -0.46 -10.70
C ALA A 43 -6.29 -1.72 -9.80
N PRO A 44 -5.34 -2.65 -10.02
CA PRO A 44 -5.17 -3.79 -9.12
C PRO A 44 -4.95 -3.33 -7.69
N ARG A 45 -5.42 -4.12 -6.72
CA ARG A 45 -5.18 -3.81 -5.30
C ARG A 45 -3.69 -3.85 -5.03
N SER A 46 -3.17 -2.79 -4.41
CA SER A 46 -1.79 -2.79 -3.92
C SER A 46 -1.69 -3.75 -2.73
N LEU A 47 -0.98 -4.87 -2.92
CA LEU A 47 -0.76 -5.85 -1.86
C LEU A 47 0.52 -5.46 -1.11
N SER A 48 0.43 -5.32 0.21
CA SER A 48 1.55 -4.87 1.06
C SER A 48 2.82 -5.74 0.92
N HIS A 49 2.66 -7.04 0.69
CA HIS A 49 3.78 -7.97 0.50
C HIS A 49 4.56 -7.77 -0.80
N LEU A 50 4.01 -7.05 -1.79
CA LEU A 50 4.74 -6.67 -3.02
C LEU A 50 5.72 -5.53 -2.77
N HIS A 51 5.41 -4.65 -1.81
CA HIS A 51 6.24 -3.50 -1.47
C HIS A 51 7.20 -3.78 -0.30
N LEU A 52 6.86 -4.73 0.58
CA LEU A 52 7.62 -5.02 1.79
C LEU A 52 8.34 -6.37 1.71
N LYS A 53 9.68 -6.34 1.80
CA LYS A 53 10.52 -7.55 1.90
C LYS A 53 10.60 -8.05 3.34
N LEU A 54 9.50 -8.60 3.85
CA LEU A 54 9.35 -9.02 5.26
C LEU A 54 10.47 -9.98 5.73
N LYS A 55 10.87 -10.95 4.90
CA LYS A 55 11.97 -11.87 5.23
C LYS A 55 13.30 -11.14 5.42
N LYS A 56 13.59 -10.15 4.58
CA LYS A 56 14.81 -9.34 4.67
C LYS A 56 14.81 -8.54 5.97
N LEU A 57 13.71 -7.84 6.26
CA LEU A 57 13.56 -7.04 7.48
C LEU A 57 13.74 -7.88 8.74
N LYS A 58 13.16 -9.09 8.77
CA LYS A 58 13.31 -10.02 9.89
C LYS A 58 14.78 -10.41 10.11
N LEU A 59 15.48 -10.82 9.05
CA LEU A 59 16.89 -11.21 9.14
C LEU A 59 17.80 -10.04 9.58
N GLU A 60 17.53 -8.84 9.09
CA GLU A 60 18.25 -7.63 9.53
C GLU A 60 18.01 -7.33 11.01
N GLY A 61 16.76 -7.46 11.48
CA GLY A 61 16.44 -7.31 12.90
C GLY A 61 17.13 -8.34 13.80
N GLU A 62 17.15 -9.61 13.39
CA GLU A 62 17.85 -10.67 14.12
C GLU A 62 19.36 -10.42 14.17
N ARG A 63 19.97 -10.00 13.06
CA ARG A 63 21.39 -9.63 13.00
C ARG A 63 21.70 -8.45 13.93
N LEU A 64 20.87 -7.41 13.93
CA LEU A 64 21.05 -6.24 14.81
C LEU A 64 20.90 -6.62 16.28
N ALA A 65 19.96 -7.50 16.63
CA ALA A 65 19.77 -7.98 17.99
C ALA A 65 21.01 -8.72 18.55
N ILE A 66 21.68 -9.51 17.69
CA ILE A 66 22.95 -10.16 18.06
C ILE A 66 24.04 -9.11 18.31
N ILE A 67 24.20 -8.16 17.40
CA ILE A 67 25.19 -7.08 17.52
C ILE A 67 24.97 -6.29 18.81
N ASP A 68 23.72 -5.92 19.13
CA ASP A 68 23.39 -5.17 20.35
C ASP A 68 23.69 -5.96 21.62
N ARG A 69 23.41 -7.26 21.63
CA ARG A 69 23.77 -8.14 22.74
C ARG A 69 25.29 -8.18 22.95
N ASP A 70 26.04 -8.35 21.87
CA ASP A 70 27.50 -8.43 21.93
C ASP A 70 28.13 -7.10 22.33
N ASN A 71 27.60 -5.98 21.85
CA ASN A 71 28.01 -4.65 22.24
C ASN A 71 27.79 -4.40 23.74
N ARG A 72 26.66 -4.82 24.30
CA ARG A 72 26.40 -4.74 25.75
C ARG A 72 27.41 -5.56 26.54
N LEU A 73 27.66 -6.81 26.13
CA LEU A 73 28.63 -7.67 26.78
C LEU A 73 30.05 -7.08 26.72
N LEU A 74 30.44 -6.52 25.59
CA LEU A 74 31.73 -5.86 25.41
C LEU A 74 31.86 -4.65 26.33
N LEU A 75 30.83 -3.79 26.40
CA LEU A 75 30.81 -2.63 27.28
C LEU A 75 30.91 -3.02 28.76
N GLU A 76 30.20 -4.08 29.19
CA GLU A 76 30.31 -4.61 30.55
C GLU A 76 31.75 -5.04 30.86
N LYS A 77 32.38 -5.80 29.97
CA LYS A 77 33.77 -6.25 30.12
C LYS A 77 34.76 -5.08 30.18
N LEU A 78 34.61 -4.11 29.27
CA LEU A 78 35.45 -2.91 29.25
C LEU A 78 35.28 -2.09 30.53
N SER A 79 34.04 -1.91 31.01
CA SER A 79 33.77 -1.21 32.27
C SER A 79 34.47 -1.86 33.44
N CYS A 80 34.51 -3.21 33.48
CA CYS A 80 35.22 -3.95 34.50
C CYS A 80 36.73 -3.69 34.42
N ILE A 81 37.34 -3.81 33.24
CA ILE A 81 38.78 -3.58 33.05
C ILE A 81 39.16 -2.15 33.45
N LEU A 82 38.37 -1.16 33.04
CA LEU A 82 38.59 0.25 33.35
C LEU A 82 38.51 0.52 34.85
N ARG A 83 37.55 -0.11 35.55
CA ARG A 83 37.42 0.01 37.01
C ARG A 83 38.60 -0.62 37.75
N THR A 84 39.09 -1.76 37.30
CA THR A 84 40.20 -2.48 37.96
C THR A 84 41.57 -1.92 37.56
N ARG A 85 41.64 -0.90 36.67
CA ARG A 85 42.89 -0.27 36.19
C ARG A 85 43.97 -1.26 35.71
N GLY A 86 43.55 -2.42 35.19
CA GLY A 86 44.48 -3.47 34.76
C GLY A 86 45.15 -4.27 35.89
N GLN A 87 44.72 -4.13 37.15
CA GLN A 87 45.14 -5.07 38.20
C GLN A 87 44.44 -6.42 37.99
N THR A 88 45.20 -7.46 37.70
CA THR A 88 44.73 -8.85 37.68
C THR A 88 44.56 -9.35 39.11
N GLU A 89 43.48 -8.93 39.78
CA GLU A 89 43.04 -9.66 40.96
C GLU A 89 42.61 -11.06 40.49
N SER A 90 43.33 -12.10 40.94
CA SER A 90 43.10 -13.52 40.64
C SER A 90 41.71 -14.05 41.05
N ARG A 91 40.80 -13.17 41.47
CA ARG A 91 39.45 -13.50 41.90
C ARG A 91 38.49 -12.96 40.86
N ASN A 92 37.76 -13.88 40.21
CA ASN A 92 36.76 -13.62 39.18
C ASN A 92 35.57 -12.77 39.70
N ASN A 93 35.83 -11.49 40.01
CA ASN A 93 34.89 -10.55 40.62
C ASN A 93 33.76 -10.10 39.68
N CYS A 94 33.81 -10.47 38.39
CA CYS A 94 32.83 -10.09 37.38
C CYS A 94 31.74 -11.15 37.14
N THR A 95 31.66 -12.17 37.99
CA THR A 95 30.52 -13.08 37.96
C THR A 95 29.29 -12.40 38.59
N GLN A 96 28.32 -12.12 37.71
CA GLN A 96 26.89 -12.27 38.01
C GLN A 96 26.19 -11.13 38.76
N LYS A 97 25.74 -10.11 38.02
CA LYS A 97 24.48 -9.43 38.37
C LYS A 97 23.40 -9.86 37.38
N ARG A 98 22.78 -11.01 37.68
CA ARG A 98 21.53 -11.46 37.06
C ARG A 98 20.41 -10.57 37.62
N ASN A 99 19.81 -9.74 36.77
CA ASN A 99 18.45 -9.25 36.95
C ASN A 99 17.58 -9.92 35.89
#